data_AF-A0A2H0E1U6-F1
#
_entry.id   AF-A0A2H0E1U6-F1
#
_cell.length_a   1.000
_cell.length_b   1.000
_cell.length_c   1.000
_cell.angle_alpha   90.00
_cell.angle_beta   90.00
_cell.angle_gamma   90.00
#
_symmetry.space_group_name_H-M   'P 1'
#
loop_
_entity.id
_entity.type
_entity.pdbx_description
1 polymer ?
#
loop_
_entity_poly.entity_id
_entity_poly.type
_entity_poly.pdbx_seq_one_letter_code
_entity_poly.pdbx_strand_id
1 'polypeptide(L)'
;MNLAGGGLTVWDNGLGMDRNGLVQYFTIGSGFKKTNPVTEKFNRRRIGEFGIGKFAVLSVCDRFELATQKNGYAATVIFDKNDFESRNNWEVPLLEQASNHKTSYTRITLFDLKTPIGREALEQRLRQQLPLTEKDFTVLLDDVELKPRHIAGRKFFIREQTGFGLIAGEIVVSALILAKEDIGISVNVKGISLNRGFLGLEKSHQLPLNRLTGRIRADWLPLTAARDSWLKDSPEGRLFLEVITKNLKRLSGYLFKQKATAADKKADQALSAALVKIKTSLKKNRDIFLLNDLPLFDQEQEKNDALAEAVGAGVFTQRLTKKKGALAKAGKLPGEISRRLPKLTRNRVKTILKDQKR
;
A
#
# COMPACT_ATOMS: atom_id res chain seq x y z
N MET A 1 3.49 9.50 14.86
CA MET A 1 2.28 10.12 15.48
C MET A 1 1.09 9.18 15.25
N ASN A 2 0.49 8.65 16.31
CA ASN A 2 -0.71 7.81 16.25
C ASN A 2 -1.95 8.70 16.14
N LEU A 3 -2.88 8.43 15.21
CA LEU A 3 -4.13 9.18 15.07
C LEU A 3 -5.18 8.76 16.12
N ALA A 4 -4.80 8.70 17.39
CA ALA A 4 -5.75 8.39 18.47
C ALA A 4 -6.71 9.57 18.70
N GLY A 5 -8.01 9.35 18.47
CA GLY A 5 -9.08 10.34 18.63
C GLY A 5 -9.30 11.29 17.44
N GLY A 6 -8.66 11.03 16.29
CA GLY A 6 -8.75 11.89 15.10
C GLY A 6 -9.64 11.30 14.00
N GLY A 7 -10.39 12.15 13.31
CA GLY A 7 -11.12 11.78 12.10
C GLY A 7 -10.21 11.64 10.87
N LEU A 8 -10.64 10.88 9.87
CA LEU A 8 -9.95 10.73 8.58
C LEU A 8 -10.76 11.44 7.50
N THR A 9 -10.16 12.40 6.80
CA THR A 9 -10.80 13.04 5.63
C THR A 9 -10.13 12.59 4.36
N VAL A 10 -10.90 12.03 3.43
CA VAL A 10 -10.50 11.72 2.06
C VAL A 10 -11.25 12.64 1.12
N TRP A 11 -10.56 13.31 0.21
CA TRP A 11 -11.19 14.19 -0.78
C TRP A 11 -10.58 14.00 -2.15
N ASP A 12 -11.40 14.11 -3.19
CA ASP A 12 -11.00 14.16 -4.59
C ASP A 12 -11.66 15.33 -5.32
N ASN A 13 -10.97 15.87 -6.31
CA ASN A 13 -11.48 16.87 -7.26
C ASN A 13 -11.97 16.21 -8.57
N GLY A 14 -12.64 15.06 -8.45
CA GLY A 14 -13.26 14.34 -9.54
C GLY A 14 -14.51 15.04 -10.07
N LEU A 15 -15.42 14.26 -10.64
CA LEU A 15 -16.65 14.80 -11.24
C LEU A 15 -17.73 15.20 -10.22
N GLY A 16 -17.57 14.80 -8.96
CA GLY A 16 -18.60 14.94 -7.94
C GLY A 16 -19.89 14.19 -8.30
N MET A 17 -20.97 14.50 -7.58
CA MET A 17 -22.28 13.89 -7.76
C MET A 17 -23.37 14.95 -7.70
N ASP A 18 -24.41 14.76 -8.51
CA ASP A 18 -25.70 15.43 -8.41
C ASP A 18 -26.67 14.56 -7.58
N ARG A 19 -27.93 14.97 -7.44
CA ARG A 19 -28.94 14.22 -6.67
C ARG A 19 -29.09 12.77 -7.14
N ASN A 20 -29.15 12.56 -8.45
CA ASN A 20 -29.25 11.23 -9.05
C ASN A 20 -27.97 10.42 -8.81
N GLY A 21 -26.81 11.07 -8.91
CA GLY A 21 -25.51 10.50 -8.56
C GLY A 21 -25.45 10.05 -7.09
N LEU A 22 -26.03 10.81 -6.16
CA LEU A 22 -26.13 10.42 -4.75
C LEU A 22 -27.06 9.22 -4.55
N VAL A 23 -28.24 9.20 -5.18
CA VAL A 23 -29.15 8.05 -5.12
C VAL A 23 -28.46 6.79 -5.66
N GLN A 24 -27.80 6.91 -6.82
CA GLN A 24 -27.00 5.84 -7.41
C GLN A 24 -25.85 5.43 -6.49
N TYR A 25 -25.18 6.40 -5.86
CA TYR A 25 -24.09 6.15 -4.92
C TYR A 25 -24.58 5.32 -3.76
N PHE A 26 -25.70 5.63 -3.12
CA PHE A 26 -26.20 4.87 -1.96
C PHE A 26 -26.92 3.55 -2.32
N THR A 27 -27.30 3.33 -3.58
CA THR A 27 -27.91 2.07 -4.03
C THR A 27 -26.91 0.91 -3.89
N ILE A 28 -27.22 -0.07 -3.04
CA ILE A 28 -26.36 -1.24 -2.80
C ILE A 28 -26.29 -2.10 -4.07
N GLY A 29 -25.10 -2.58 -4.43
CA GLY A 29 -24.95 -3.50 -5.57
C GLY A 29 -25.09 -2.87 -6.96
N SER A 30 -25.12 -1.54 -7.07
CA SER A 30 -25.32 -0.86 -8.35
C SER A 30 -24.28 -1.29 -9.40
N GLY A 31 -24.74 -1.78 -10.55
CA GLY A 31 -23.90 -2.20 -11.69
C GLY A 31 -23.37 -1.04 -12.55
N PHE A 32 -23.61 0.22 -12.18
CA PHE A 32 -23.30 1.41 -12.99
C PHE A 32 -21.87 1.44 -13.54
N LYS A 33 -20.89 1.03 -12.72
CA LYS A 33 -19.47 1.02 -13.12
C LYS A 33 -19.09 -0.17 -14.02
N LYS A 34 -19.93 -1.21 -14.10
CA LYS A 34 -19.79 -2.31 -15.08
C LYS A 34 -20.30 -1.87 -16.45
N THR A 35 -21.47 -1.23 -16.51
CA THR A 35 -22.06 -0.72 -17.75
C THR A 35 -21.31 0.50 -18.29
N ASN A 36 -20.73 1.30 -17.39
CA ASN A 36 -19.85 2.40 -17.74
C ASN A 36 -18.44 2.09 -17.25
N PRO A 37 -17.64 1.30 -17.98
CA PRO A 37 -16.33 0.83 -17.51
C PRO A 37 -15.24 1.89 -17.59
N VAL A 38 -15.49 3.06 -18.20
CA VAL A 38 -14.46 4.08 -18.44
C VAL A 38 -14.91 5.45 -17.97
N THR A 39 -14.02 6.18 -17.30
CA THR A 39 -14.27 7.53 -16.78
C THR A 39 -14.29 8.59 -17.89
N GLU A 40 -15.22 9.54 -17.82
CA GLU A 40 -15.38 10.59 -18.83
C GLU A 40 -14.18 11.55 -18.91
N LYS A 41 -13.65 11.99 -17.76
CA LYS A 41 -12.61 13.03 -17.72
C LYS A 41 -11.23 12.57 -18.17
N PHE A 42 -10.86 11.33 -17.85
CA PHE A 42 -9.47 10.84 -18.04
C PHE A 42 -9.40 9.53 -18.83
N ASN A 43 -10.52 9.04 -19.35
CA ASN A 43 -10.61 7.79 -20.10
C ASN A 43 -10.00 6.57 -19.37
N ARG A 44 -9.99 6.60 -18.03
CA ARG A 44 -9.45 5.54 -17.17
C ARG A 44 -10.48 4.45 -16.94
N ARG A 45 -10.04 3.19 -16.89
CA ARG A 45 -10.90 2.08 -16.48
C ARG A 45 -11.37 2.29 -15.03
N ARG A 46 -12.68 2.18 -14.81
CA ARG A 46 -13.31 2.22 -13.49
C ARG A 46 -12.97 0.92 -12.76
N ILE A 47 -12.55 1.07 -11.51
CA ILE A 47 -12.09 -0.01 -10.65
C ILE A 47 -13.28 -0.78 -10.01
N GLY A 48 -14.38 -0.07 -9.74
CA GLY A 48 -15.49 -0.61 -8.96
C GLY A 48 -16.38 -1.56 -9.75
N GLU A 49 -16.65 -2.75 -9.23
CA GLU A 49 -17.51 -3.76 -9.88
C GLU A 49 -18.75 -4.14 -9.06
N PHE A 50 -18.60 -4.26 -7.75
CA PHE A 50 -19.62 -4.84 -6.87
C PHE A 50 -20.59 -3.83 -6.25
N GLY A 51 -20.32 -2.52 -6.32
CA GLY A 51 -21.19 -1.50 -5.73
C GLY A 51 -21.27 -1.45 -4.19
N ILE A 52 -20.53 -2.30 -3.48
CA ILE A 52 -20.57 -2.42 -1.99
C ILE A 52 -19.46 -1.66 -1.25
N GLY A 53 -18.33 -1.38 -1.92
CA GLY A 53 -17.11 -0.89 -1.24
C GLY A 53 -17.25 0.47 -0.52
N LYS A 54 -18.25 1.26 -0.87
CA LYS A 54 -18.58 2.53 -0.19
C LYS A 54 -19.00 2.35 1.27
N PHE A 55 -19.57 1.20 1.63
CA PHE A 55 -20.01 0.90 3.00
C PHE A 55 -18.91 0.31 3.88
N ALA A 56 -17.73 0.05 3.32
CA ALA A 56 -16.55 -0.35 4.10
C ALA A 56 -16.17 0.71 5.16
N VAL A 57 -16.66 1.95 5.01
CA VAL A 57 -16.55 2.99 6.03
C VAL A 57 -17.11 2.57 7.40
N LEU A 58 -18.20 1.81 7.42
CA LEU A 58 -18.90 1.40 8.64
C LEU A 58 -18.11 0.40 9.49
N SER A 59 -17.11 -0.28 8.89
CA SER A 59 -16.19 -1.12 9.66
C SER A 59 -15.13 -0.31 10.42
N VAL A 60 -14.95 0.98 10.09
CA VAL A 60 -13.86 1.81 10.62
C VAL A 60 -14.39 2.94 11.52
N CYS A 61 -15.59 3.46 11.26
CA CYS A 61 -16.25 4.47 12.10
C CYS A 61 -17.77 4.25 12.12
N ASP A 62 -18.43 4.78 13.14
CA ASP A 62 -19.90 4.77 13.22
C ASP A 62 -20.54 6.02 12.60
N ARG A 63 -19.76 7.10 12.42
CA ARG A 63 -20.24 8.36 11.84
C ARG A 63 -19.36 8.84 10.70
N PHE A 64 -19.99 9.23 9.58
CA PHE A 64 -19.30 9.86 8.47
C PHE A 64 -20.14 10.97 7.81
N GLU A 65 -19.44 11.91 7.17
CA GLU A 65 -20.02 12.96 6.33
C GLU A 65 -19.51 12.76 4.90
N LEU A 66 -20.42 12.77 3.92
CA LEU A 66 -20.09 12.83 2.51
C LEU A 66 -20.57 14.16 1.96
N ALA A 67 -19.64 15.03 1.56
CA ALA A 67 -19.93 16.27 0.88
C ALA A 67 -19.55 16.15 -0.60
N THR A 68 -20.41 16.57 -1.52
CA THR A 68 -20.17 16.49 -2.95
C THR A 68 -20.66 17.74 -3.67
N GLN A 69 -20.07 18.02 -4.83
CA GLN A 69 -20.44 19.14 -5.66
C GLN A 69 -20.28 18.82 -7.14
N LYS A 70 -21.28 19.17 -7.95
CA LYS A 70 -21.28 18.99 -9.41
C LYS A 70 -22.26 19.96 -10.07
N ASN A 71 -21.83 20.67 -11.12
CA ASN A 71 -22.69 21.46 -12.02
C ASN A 71 -23.75 22.34 -11.32
N GLY A 72 -23.35 23.16 -10.35
CA GLY A 72 -24.29 24.05 -9.66
C GLY A 72 -24.99 23.42 -8.45
N TYR A 73 -24.85 22.11 -8.26
CA TYR A 73 -25.43 21.36 -7.15
C TYR A 73 -24.37 21.02 -6.11
N ALA A 74 -24.69 21.21 -4.83
CA ALA A 74 -23.90 20.71 -3.72
C ALA A 74 -24.80 20.04 -2.68
N ALA A 75 -24.25 19.01 -2.04
CA ALA A 75 -24.98 18.24 -1.06
C ALA A 75 -24.06 17.66 0.00
N THR A 76 -24.59 17.55 1.22
CA THR A 76 -23.93 16.90 2.33
C THR A 76 -24.83 15.82 2.91
N VAL A 77 -24.36 14.58 2.88
CA VAL A 77 -24.99 13.44 3.54
C VAL A 77 -24.29 13.20 4.87
N ILE A 78 -25.07 13.11 5.94
CA ILE A 78 -24.57 12.82 7.28
C ILE A 78 -25.13 11.48 7.71
N PHE A 79 -24.26 10.53 7.98
CA PHE A 79 -24.65 9.22 8.47
C PHE A 79 -24.05 9.00 9.86
N ASP A 80 -24.90 8.62 10.80
CA ASP A 80 -24.53 8.17 12.13
C ASP A 80 -25.24 6.85 12.39
N LYS A 81 -24.47 5.81 12.69
CA LYS A 81 -24.97 4.45 12.87
C LYS A 81 -25.92 4.35 14.05
N ASN A 82 -25.60 4.97 15.18
CA ASN A 82 -26.40 4.87 16.40
C ASN A 82 -27.75 5.55 16.21
N ASP A 83 -27.74 6.74 15.60
CA ASP A 83 -28.95 7.45 15.21
C ASP A 83 -29.78 6.64 14.20
N PHE A 84 -29.14 6.08 13.17
CA PHE A 84 -29.82 5.26 12.17
C PHE A 84 -30.47 3.99 12.75
N GLU A 85 -29.81 3.28 13.66
CA GLU A 85 -30.35 2.08 14.30
C GLU A 85 -31.47 2.38 15.31
N SER A 86 -31.50 3.60 15.88
CA SER A 86 -32.52 4.01 16.84
C SER A 86 -33.85 4.45 16.21
N ARG A 87 -33.84 4.74 14.90
CA ARG A 87 -35.01 5.26 14.16
C ARG A 87 -35.79 4.13 13.50
N ASN A 88 -37.11 4.31 13.42
CA ASN A 88 -38.01 3.41 12.67
C ASN A 88 -38.10 3.77 11.17
N ASN A 89 -37.23 4.63 10.66
CA ASN A 89 -37.15 4.99 9.24
C ASN A 89 -35.73 4.76 8.71
N TRP A 90 -35.62 4.49 7.41
CA TRP A 90 -34.34 4.22 6.75
C TRP A 90 -33.82 5.44 5.99
N GLU A 91 -34.29 6.63 6.37
CA GLU A 91 -33.91 7.87 5.72
C GLU A 91 -32.56 8.35 6.23
N VAL A 92 -31.69 8.76 5.31
CA VAL A 92 -30.38 9.32 5.64
C VAL A 92 -30.46 10.85 5.47
N PRO A 93 -30.09 11.64 6.50
CA PRO A 93 -30.08 13.09 6.41
C PRO A 93 -29.26 13.60 5.22
N LEU A 94 -29.89 14.47 4.43
CA LEU A 94 -29.31 15.11 3.26
C LEU A 94 -29.57 16.61 3.33
N LEU A 95 -28.50 17.40 3.25
CA LEU A 95 -28.55 18.85 3.15
C LEU A 95 -28.18 19.24 1.72
N GLU A 96 -29.16 19.75 0.96
CA GLU A 96 -28.98 20.18 -0.42
C GLU A 96 -28.82 21.70 -0.48
N GLN A 97 -27.90 22.17 -1.33
CA GLN A 97 -27.66 23.60 -1.53
C GLN A 97 -27.26 23.89 -2.98
N ALA A 98 -27.64 25.06 -3.48
CA ALA A 98 -27.08 25.57 -4.72
C ALA A 98 -25.61 25.94 -4.50
N SER A 99 -24.76 25.73 -5.51
CA SER A 99 -23.35 26.09 -5.47
C SER A 99 -22.96 26.86 -6.71
N ASN A 100 -22.36 28.03 -6.53
CA ASN A 100 -21.83 28.83 -7.64
C ASN A 100 -20.40 28.44 -8.01
N HIS A 101 -19.84 27.42 -7.34
CA HIS A 101 -18.47 26.99 -7.57
C HIS A 101 -18.36 26.13 -8.82
N LYS A 102 -17.39 26.46 -9.69
CA LYS A 102 -17.13 25.74 -10.95
C LYS A 102 -16.44 24.38 -10.75
N THR A 103 -15.86 24.12 -9.58
CA THR A 103 -15.04 22.94 -9.33
C THR A 103 -15.87 21.79 -8.76
N SER A 104 -15.91 20.64 -9.41
CA SER A 104 -16.54 19.45 -8.83
C SER A 104 -15.63 18.75 -7.83
N TYR A 105 -16.23 18.12 -6.81
CA TYR A 105 -15.48 17.33 -5.84
C TYR A 105 -16.34 16.31 -5.08
N THR A 106 -15.66 15.39 -4.41
CA THR A 106 -16.25 14.55 -3.34
C THR A 106 -15.31 14.56 -2.14
N ARG A 107 -15.85 14.81 -0.96
CA ARG A 107 -15.17 14.74 0.34
C ARG A 107 -15.90 13.74 1.22
N ILE A 108 -15.16 12.85 1.85
CA ILE A 108 -15.67 11.93 2.85
C ILE A 108 -14.87 12.16 4.13
N THR A 109 -15.56 12.52 5.21
CA THR A 109 -14.99 12.72 6.53
C THR A 109 -15.49 11.63 7.46
N LEU A 110 -14.56 10.87 8.04
CA LEU A 110 -14.84 9.82 9.01
C LEU A 110 -14.60 10.39 10.40
N PHE A 111 -15.58 10.26 11.29
CA PHE A 111 -15.49 10.73 12.67
C PHE A 111 -15.29 9.55 13.60
N ASP A 112 -14.62 9.77 14.74
CA ASP A 112 -14.52 8.81 15.83
C ASP A 112 -14.12 7.40 15.37
N LEU A 113 -12.93 7.30 14.76
CA LEU A 113 -12.42 6.02 14.26
C LEU A 113 -12.35 4.98 15.39
N LYS A 114 -12.92 3.80 15.15
CA LYS A 114 -12.94 2.67 16.10
C LYS A 114 -11.55 2.21 16.48
N THR A 115 -10.60 2.32 15.53
CA THR A 115 -9.19 2.00 15.75
C THR A 115 -8.32 3.17 15.31
N PRO A 116 -7.32 3.56 16.11
CA PRO A 116 -6.39 4.60 15.72
C PRO A 116 -5.56 4.13 14.53
N ILE A 117 -5.46 4.98 13.51
CA ILE A 117 -4.64 4.70 12.33
C ILE A 117 -3.27 5.38 12.51
N GLY A 118 -2.17 4.64 12.46
CA GLY A 118 -0.84 5.25 12.47
C GLY A 118 -0.56 5.94 11.13
N ARG A 119 -0.02 7.18 11.13
CA ARG A 119 0.32 7.91 9.89
C ARG A 119 1.25 7.11 8.98
N GLU A 120 2.30 6.52 9.55
CA GLU A 120 3.27 5.73 8.79
C GLU A 120 2.65 4.47 8.17
N ALA A 121 1.81 3.75 8.94
CA ALA A 121 1.10 2.58 8.45
C ALA A 121 0.14 2.95 7.30
N LEU A 122 -0.54 4.10 7.41
CA LEU A 122 -1.41 4.63 6.36
C LEU A 122 -0.59 4.98 5.11
N GLU A 123 0.49 5.75 5.27
CA GLU A 123 1.39 6.13 4.18
C GLU A 123 1.93 4.93 3.42
N GLN A 124 2.41 3.91 4.16
CA GLN A 124 2.89 2.65 3.61
C GLN A 124 1.80 1.95 2.80
N ARG A 125 0.59 1.82 3.36
CA ARG A 125 -0.53 1.15 2.70
C ARG A 125 -0.99 1.88 1.45
N LEU A 126 -1.04 3.21 1.47
CA LEU A 126 -1.36 4.03 0.30
C LEU A 126 -0.33 3.85 -0.81
N ARG A 127 0.98 3.85 -0.49
CA ARG A 127 2.04 3.60 -1.49
C ARG A 127 1.99 2.22 -2.13
N GLN A 128 1.52 1.22 -1.37
CA GLN A 128 1.40 -0.15 -1.86
C GLN A 128 0.22 -0.32 -2.79
N GLN A 129 -0.96 0.18 -2.39
CA GLN A 129 -2.22 -0.15 -3.06
C GLN A 129 -2.58 0.80 -4.20
N LEU A 130 -2.16 2.07 -4.11
CA LEU A 130 -2.58 3.09 -5.06
C LEU A 130 -1.61 3.20 -6.25
N PRO A 131 -2.14 3.54 -7.44
CA PRO A 131 -1.34 3.65 -8.66
C PRO A 131 -0.59 4.99 -8.73
N LEU A 132 0.37 5.20 -7.82
CA LEU A 132 1.14 6.45 -7.69
C LEU A 132 2.05 6.78 -8.90
N THR A 133 2.14 5.89 -9.89
CA THR A 133 2.93 6.08 -11.11
C THR A 133 2.09 6.60 -12.28
N GLU A 134 0.78 6.69 -12.15
CA GLU A 134 -0.12 7.17 -13.20
C GLU A 134 -0.01 8.69 -13.33
N LYS A 135 0.09 9.19 -14.58
CA LYS A 135 0.34 10.61 -14.86
C LYS A 135 -0.74 11.55 -14.31
N ASP A 136 -2.00 11.13 -14.41
CA ASP A 136 -3.16 11.95 -14.02
C ASP A 136 -3.74 11.54 -12.65
N PHE A 137 -2.87 11.09 -11.75
CA PHE A 137 -3.26 10.66 -10.41
C PHE A 137 -2.19 10.97 -9.37
N THR A 138 -2.47 11.97 -8.54
CA THR A 138 -1.60 12.40 -7.44
C THR A 138 -2.32 12.24 -6.11
N VAL A 139 -1.63 11.67 -5.14
CA VAL A 139 -2.13 11.47 -3.78
C VAL A 139 -1.33 12.34 -2.83
N LEU A 140 -2.02 13.19 -2.06
CA LEU A 140 -1.39 13.98 -1.00
C LEU A 140 -1.87 13.48 0.36
N LEU A 141 -0.92 13.10 1.21
CA LEU A 141 -1.15 12.77 2.62
C LEU A 141 -0.68 13.96 3.46
N ASP A 142 -1.60 14.63 4.14
CA ASP A 142 -1.31 15.80 4.96
C ASP A 142 -0.64 16.92 4.15
N ASP A 143 -1.18 17.17 2.97
CA ASP A 143 -0.66 18.10 1.94
C ASP A 143 0.77 17.75 1.41
N VAL A 144 1.34 16.60 1.80
CA VAL A 144 2.60 16.07 1.26
C VAL A 144 2.33 15.05 0.15
N GLU A 145 2.94 15.24 -1.02
CA GLU A 145 2.78 14.32 -2.14
C GLU A 145 3.43 12.95 -1.87
N LEU A 146 2.65 11.88 -2.04
CA LEU A 146 3.16 10.51 -1.96
C LEU A 146 3.84 10.11 -3.26
N LYS A 147 5.16 9.89 -3.20
CA LYS A 147 5.94 9.34 -4.30
C LYS A 147 6.05 7.81 -4.22
N PRO A 148 6.12 7.10 -5.36
CA PRO A 148 6.50 5.70 -5.41
C PRO A 148 7.87 5.46 -4.78
N ARG A 149 8.04 4.33 -4.09
CA ARG A 149 9.35 3.94 -3.55
C ARG A 149 10.21 3.34 -4.64
N HIS A 150 11.42 3.87 -4.84
CA HIS A 150 12.41 3.26 -5.71
C HIS A 150 13.17 2.16 -4.96
N ILE A 151 13.23 0.97 -5.54
CA ILE A 151 13.97 -0.18 -4.99
C ILE A 151 15.10 -0.50 -5.96
N ALA A 152 16.34 -0.31 -5.51
CA ALA A 152 17.52 -0.61 -6.31
C ALA A 152 17.76 -2.13 -6.38
N GLY A 153 17.99 -2.65 -7.58
CA GLY A 153 18.21 -4.07 -7.79
C GLY A 153 18.21 -4.47 -9.26
N ARG A 154 18.46 -5.75 -9.52
CA ARG A 154 18.35 -6.33 -10.86
C ARG A 154 16.87 -6.46 -11.22
N LYS A 155 16.48 -5.90 -12.37
CA LYS A 155 15.09 -5.90 -12.86
C LYS A 155 14.89 -6.98 -13.93
N PHE A 156 13.74 -7.63 -13.87
CA PHE A 156 13.33 -8.68 -14.77
C PHE A 156 11.93 -8.36 -15.29
N PHE A 157 11.81 -8.17 -16.59
CA PHE A 157 10.54 -7.84 -17.22
C PHE A 157 9.82 -9.11 -17.64
N ILE A 158 8.54 -9.18 -17.32
CA ILE A 158 7.62 -10.20 -17.82
C ILE A 158 6.71 -9.53 -18.83
N ARG A 159 6.57 -10.12 -20.02
CA ARG A 159 5.61 -9.70 -21.03
C ARG A 159 5.14 -10.93 -21.80
N GLU A 160 3.91 -11.33 -21.57
CA GLU A 160 3.32 -12.55 -22.13
C GLU A 160 1.90 -12.25 -22.60
N GLN A 161 1.63 -12.49 -23.88
CA GLN A 161 0.28 -12.38 -24.43
C GLN A 161 -0.47 -13.69 -24.19
N THR A 162 -1.66 -13.61 -23.61
CA THR A 162 -2.53 -14.78 -23.39
C THR A 162 -3.86 -14.63 -24.13
N GLY A 163 -4.66 -15.70 -24.12
CA GLY A 163 -6.03 -15.68 -24.66
C GLY A 163 -6.98 -14.71 -23.93
N PHE A 164 -6.69 -14.36 -22.67
CA PHE A 164 -7.49 -13.40 -21.89
C PHE A 164 -6.92 -11.97 -21.92
N GLY A 165 -5.64 -11.83 -22.27
CA GLY A 165 -5.01 -10.54 -22.44
C GLY A 165 -3.52 -10.54 -22.09
N LEU A 166 -2.93 -9.34 -22.07
CA LEU A 166 -1.53 -9.17 -21.77
C LEU A 166 -1.26 -9.33 -20.27
N ILE A 167 -0.23 -10.12 -19.95
CA ILE A 167 0.45 -10.10 -18.65
C ILE A 167 1.73 -9.30 -18.85
N ALA A 168 1.91 -8.23 -18.09
CA ALA A 168 3.12 -7.41 -18.19
C ALA A 168 3.57 -6.91 -16.82
N GLY A 169 4.86 -6.90 -16.54
CA GLY A 169 5.33 -6.45 -15.24
C GLY A 169 6.83 -6.45 -15.09
N GLU A 170 7.27 -6.07 -13.89
CA GLU A 170 8.65 -6.13 -13.48
C GLU A 170 8.79 -6.87 -12.15
N ILE A 171 9.83 -7.68 -12.05
CA ILE A 171 10.28 -8.31 -10.81
C ILE A 171 11.67 -7.77 -10.54
N VAL A 172 11.91 -7.34 -9.31
CA VAL A 172 13.17 -6.76 -8.88
C VAL A 172 13.77 -7.65 -7.80
N VAL A 173 14.99 -8.12 -8.04
CA VAL A 173 15.84 -8.70 -7.01
C VAL A 173 16.67 -7.57 -6.43
N SER A 174 16.24 -7.08 -5.27
CA SER A 174 16.85 -5.97 -4.56
C SER A 174 18.31 -6.27 -4.22
N ALA A 175 19.17 -5.26 -4.29
CA ALA A 175 20.56 -5.37 -3.81
C ALA A 175 20.61 -5.64 -2.30
N LEU A 176 19.63 -5.14 -1.55
CA LEU A 176 19.54 -5.25 -0.09
C LEU A 176 18.31 -6.05 0.34
N ILE A 177 18.31 -6.50 1.59
CA ILE A 177 17.10 -7.04 2.24
C ILE A 177 16.02 -5.96 2.22
N LEU A 178 14.82 -6.36 1.83
CA LEU A 178 13.67 -5.48 1.76
C LEU A 178 13.00 -5.37 3.12
N ALA A 179 12.34 -4.22 3.34
CA ALA A 179 11.39 -4.09 4.43
C ALA A 179 10.24 -5.08 4.23
N LYS A 180 9.62 -5.55 5.31
CA LYS A 180 8.60 -6.61 5.28
C LYS A 180 7.45 -6.29 4.32
N GLU A 181 7.16 -5.00 4.18
CA GLU A 181 6.10 -4.40 3.38
C GLU A 181 6.40 -4.42 1.86
N ASP A 182 7.68 -4.46 1.49
CA ASP A 182 8.14 -4.45 0.11
C ASP A 182 8.44 -5.86 -0.42
N ILE A 183 8.49 -6.86 0.46
CA ILE A 183 8.73 -8.26 0.12
C ILE A 183 7.53 -8.85 -0.65
N GLY A 184 7.84 -9.55 -1.72
CA GLY A 184 6.89 -10.27 -2.56
C GLY A 184 6.46 -9.48 -3.80
N ILE A 185 5.83 -10.20 -4.72
CA ILE A 185 5.35 -9.69 -6.00
C ILE A 185 3.88 -9.31 -5.83
N SER A 186 3.51 -8.07 -6.14
CA SER A 186 2.11 -7.65 -6.19
C SER A 186 1.52 -7.89 -7.58
N VAL A 187 0.26 -8.30 -7.62
CA VAL A 187 -0.51 -8.38 -8.87
C VAL A 187 -1.38 -7.14 -8.97
N ASN A 188 -1.27 -6.41 -10.07
CA ASN A 188 -2.02 -5.22 -10.37
C ASN A 188 -3.16 -5.55 -11.33
N VAL A 189 -4.39 -5.24 -10.91
CA VAL A 189 -5.59 -5.47 -11.71
C VAL A 189 -6.37 -4.16 -11.77
N LYS A 190 -6.54 -3.62 -12.97
CA LYS A 190 -7.31 -2.38 -13.21
C LYS A 190 -6.80 -1.19 -12.38
N GLY A 191 -5.51 -1.16 -12.08
CA GLY A 191 -4.87 -0.08 -11.32
C GLY A 191 -4.86 -0.26 -9.78
N ILE A 192 -5.46 -1.32 -9.24
CA ILE A 192 -5.27 -1.70 -7.83
C ILE A 192 -4.13 -2.71 -7.73
N SER A 193 -3.23 -2.53 -6.77
CA SER A 193 -2.31 -3.59 -6.33
C SER A 193 -2.96 -4.50 -5.28
N LEU A 194 -3.06 -5.78 -5.61
CA LEU A 194 -3.50 -6.84 -4.72
C LEU A 194 -2.40 -7.23 -3.74
N ASN A 195 -2.72 -8.14 -2.81
CA ASN A 195 -1.76 -8.63 -1.82
C ASN A 195 -0.48 -9.18 -2.47
N ARG A 196 0.65 -8.87 -1.85
CA ARG A 196 1.96 -9.40 -2.26
C ARG A 196 2.05 -10.88 -1.87
N GLY A 197 2.60 -11.67 -2.77
CA GLY A 197 2.95 -13.08 -2.52
C GLY A 197 4.16 -13.48 -3.36
N PHE A 198 4.60 -14.74 -3.28
CA PHE A 198 5.71 -15.22 -4.11
C PHE A 198 5.24 -16.09 -5.27
N LEU A 199 3.93 -16.26 -5.46
CA LEU A 199 3.32 -16.86 -6.64
C LEU A 199 3.90 -18.24 -6.98
N GLY A 200 4.19 -19.05 -5.95
CA GLY A 200 4.74 -20.40 -6.07
C GLY A 200 6.26 -20.50 -5.85
N LEU A 201 6.97 -19.37 -5.74
CA LEU A 201 8.41 -19.35 -5.42
C LEU A 201 8.70 -19.69 -3.96
N GLU A 202 7.70 -19.75 -3.07
CA GLU A 202 7.87 -20.15 -1.66
C GLU A 202 8.51 -21.54 -1.54
N LYS A 203 8.25 -22.41 -2.53
CA LYS A 203 8.80 -23.77 -2.60
C LYS A 203 10.24 -23.82 -3.11
N SER A 204 10.76 -22.71 -3.64
CA SER A 204 12.10 -22.64 -4.19
C SER A 204 13.08 -22.15 -3.13
N HIS A 205 13.97 -23.05 -2.67
CA HIS A 205 15.07 -22.68 -1.76
C HIS A 205 16.19 -21.88 -2.45
N GLN A 206 16.10 -21.66 -3.76
CA GLN A 206 17.18 -21.10 -4.57
C GLN A 206 17.20 -19.56 -4.57
N LEU A 207 16.11 -18.91 -4.17
CA LEU A 207 15.97 -17.45 -4.21
C LEU A 207 15.88 -16.83 -2.82
N PRO A 208 16.61 -15.72 -2.55
CA PRO A 208 16.43 -14.96 -1.33
C PRO A 208 15.10 -14.21 -1.39
N LEU A 209 14.03 -14.85 -0.89
CA LEU A 209 12.66 -14.30 -0.94
C LEU A 209 12.56 -12.93 -0.26
N ASN A 210 13.35 -12.68 0.78
CA ASN A 210 13.45 -11.41 1.49
C ASN A 210 14.07 -10.25 0.68
N ARG A 211 14.57 -10.52 -0.54
CA ARG A 211 15.09 -9.52 -1.48
C ARG A 211 14.22 -9.41 -2.74
N LEU A 212 13.16 -10.20 -2.83
CA LEU A 212 12.30 -10.23 -4.00
C LEU A 212 11.15 -9.24 -3.84
N THR A 213 10.99 -8.36 -4.81
CA THR A 213 9.81 -7.51 -4.96
C THR A 213 9.39 -7.49 -6.42
N GLY A 214 8.19 -7.02 -6.72
CA GLY A 214 7.77 -6.88 -8.11
C GLY A 214 6.33 -6.43 -8.24
N ARG A 215 5.96 -6.04 -9.44
CA ARG A 215 4.59 -5.69 -9.83
C ARG A 215 4.28 -6.33 -11.17
N ILE A 216 3.22 -7.13 -11.20
CA ILE A 216 2.73 -7.80 -12.42
C ILE A 216 1.32 -7.31 -12.70
N ARG A 217 1.09 -6.73 -13.87
CA ARG A 217 -0.22 -6.27 -14.33
C ARG A 217 -0.94 -7.35 -15.12
N ALA A 218 -2.20 -7.60 -14.77
CA ALA A 218 -3.13 -8.46 -15.50
C ALA A 218 -4.57 -7.96 -15.29
N ASP A 219 -5.01 -7.03 -16.14
CA ASP A 219 -6.29 -6.31 -15.96
C ASP A 219 -7.55 -7.17 -16.17
N TRP A 220 -7.40 -8.35 -16.75
CA TRP A 220 -8.46 -9.30 -17.06
C TRP A 220 -8.73 -10.29 -15.91
N LEU A 221 -7.93 -10.28 -14.85
CA LEU A 221 -8.13 -11.19 -13.72
C LEU A 221 -9.43 -10.87 -12.97
N PRO A 222 -10.28 -11.88 -12.69
CA PRO A 222 -11.48 -11.70 -11.90
C PRO A 222 -11.14 -11.50 -10.42
N LEU A 223 -11.61 -10.41 -9.82
CA LEU A 223 -11.32 -10.05 -8.43
C LEU A 223 -12.29 -10.69 -7.43
N THR A 224 -11.83 -10.89 -6.20
CA THR A 224 -12.70 -11.19 -5.06
C THR A 224 -13.52 -9.95 -4.67
N ALA A 225 -14.64 -10.15 -3.95
CA ALA A 225 -15.46 -9.04 -3.44
C ALA A 225 -14.66 -8.05 -2.56
N ALA A 226 -13.73 -8.57 -1.77
CA ALA A 226 -12.83 -7.78 -0.91
C ALA A 226 -11.68 -7.08 -1.67
N ARG A 227 -11.44 -7.43 -2.95
CA ARG A 227 -10.37 -6.89 -3.81
C ARG A 227 -8.96 -7.03 -3.22
N ASP A 228 -8.76 -8.06 -2.43
CA ASP A 228 -7.49 -8.44 -1.83
C ASP A 228 -6.78 -9.55 -2.63
N SER A 229 -7.54 -10.30 -3.42
CA SER A 229 -7.10 -11.42 -4.25
C SER A 229 -7.93 -11.50 -5.54
N TRP A 230 -7.54 -12.43 -6.42
CA TRP A 230 -8.30 -12.85 -7.59
C TRP A 230 -8.87 -14.26 -7.39
N LEU A 231 -9.86 -14.63 -8.21
CA LEU A 231 -10.44 -15.97 -8.22
C LEU A 231 -9.47 -16.96 -8.87
N LYS A 232 -8.79 -17.77 -8.06
CA LYS A 232 -7.74 -18.69 -8.52
C LYS A 232 -8.27 -19.86 -9.35
N ASP A 233 -9.49 -20.32 -9.05
CA ASP A 233 -10.08 -21.51 -9.69
C ASP A 233 -10.72 -21.19 -11.05
N SER A 234 -10.91 -19.90 -11.34
CA SER A 234 -11.39 -19.44 -12.65
C SER A 234 -10.42 -19.88 -13.77
N PRO A 235 -10.91 -20.10 -15.00
CA PRO A 235 -10.05 -20.35 -16.16
C PRO A 235 -8.93 -19.30 -16.30
N GLU A 236 -9.28 -18.04 -16.07
CA GLU A 236 -8.39 -16.89 -16.06
C GLU A 236 -7.29 -17.04 -14.98
N GLY A 237 -7.71 -17.31 -13.75
CA GLY A 237 -6.83 -17.45 -12.60
C GLY A 237 -5.84 -18.61 -12.74
N ARG A 238 -6.32 -19.76 -13.26
CA ARG A 238 -5.48 -20.93 -13.52
C ARG A 238 -4.43 -20.65 -14.59
N LEU A 239 -4.84 -20.07 -15.72
CA LEU A 239 -3.94 -19.73 -16.81
C LEU A 239 -2.89 -18.69 -16.37
N PHE A 240 -3.31 -17.67 -15.60
CA PHE A 240 -2.38 -16.69 -15.05
C PHE A 240 -1.31 -17.34 -14.16
N LEU A 241 -1.73 -18.21 -13.23
CA LEU A 241 -0.81 -18.91 -12.34
C LEU A 241 0.16 -19.80 -13.10
N GLU A 242 -0.31 -20.50 -14.14
CA GLU A 242 0.53 -21.35 -14.99
C GLU A 242 1.63 -20.53 -15.69
N VAL A 243 1.25 -19.47 -16.39
CA VAL A 243 2.16 -18.61 -17.16
C VAL A 243 3.19 -17.94 -16.24
N ILE A 244 2.74 -17.42 -15.10
CA ILE A 244 3.63 -16.77 -14.14
C ILE A 244 4.57 -17.78 -13.48
N THR A 245 4.07 -18.92 -13.03
CA THR A 245 4.92 -19.94 -12.39
C THR A 245 6.02 -20.42 -13.34
N LYS A 246 5.69 -20.60 -14.63
CA LYS A 246 6.67 -20.93 -15.68
C LYS A 246 7.75 -19.87 -15.82
N ASN A 247 7.37 -18.59 -15.86
CA ASN A 247 8.30 -17.47 -15.95
C ASN A 247 9.16 -17.31 -14.68
N LEU A 248 8.57 -17.50 -13.50
CA LEU A 248 9.29 -17.44 -12.23
C LEU A 248 10.30 -18.59 -12.08
N LYS A 249 9.98 -19.80 -12.56
CA LYS A 249 10.94 -20.92 -12.60
C LYS A 249 12.12 -20.65 -13.54
N ARG A 250 11.87 -20.02 -14.70
CA ARG A 250 12.95 -19.59 -15.61
C ARG A 250 13.85 -18.56 -14.94
N LEU A 251 13.25 -17.60 -14.22
CA LEU A 251 13.97 -16.59 -13.45
C LEU A 251 14.82 -17.21 -12.33
N SER A 252 14.26 -18.15 -11.56
CA SER A 252 15.02 -18.82 -10.49
C SER A 252 16.22 -19.57 -11.05
N GLY A 253 16.04 -20.29 -12.16
CA GLY A 253 17.14 -21.00 -12.84
C GLY A 253 18.21 -20.05 -13.38
N TYR A 254 17.82 -18.91 -13.96
CA TYR A 254 18.75 -17.89 -14.44
C TYR A 254 19.58 -17.28 -13.30
N LEU A 255 18.92 -16.88 -12.21
CA LEU A 255 19.57 -16.30 -11.03
C LEU A 255 20.52 -17.29 -10.35
N PHE A 256 20.16 -18.58 -10.33
CA PHE A 256 21.02 -19.63 -9.79
C PHE A 256 22.31 -19.78 -10.62
N LYS A 257 22.19 -19.85 -11.95
CA LYS A 257 23.34 -19.94 -12.85
C LYS A 257 24.27 -18.73 -12.71
N GLN A 258 23.71 -17.52 -12.57
CA GLN A 258 24.52 -16.31 -12.37
C GLN A 258 25.29 -16.30 -11.06
N LYS A 259 24.65 -16.64 -9.93
CA LYS A 259 25.34 -16.77 -8.63
C LYS A 259 26.48 -17.79 -8.63
N ALA A 260 26.41 -18.81 -9.48
CA ALA A 260 27.50 -19.77 -9.64
C ALA A 260 28.76 -19.16 -10.29
N THR A 261 28.64 -18.00 -10.96
CA THR A 261 29.75 -17.35 -11.65
C THR A 261 30.66 -16.63 -10.66
N ALA A 262 31.97 -16.89 -10.72
CA ALA A 262 32.95 -16.34 -9.79
C ALA A 262 33.01 -14.79 -9.78
N ALA A 263 32.76 -14.15 -10.92
CA ALA A 263 32.75 -12.69 -11.04
C ALA A 263 31.60 -12.03 -10.26
N ASP A 264 30.40 -12.62 -10.30
CA ASP A 264 29.23 -12.12 -9.57
C ASP A 264 29.41 -12.30 -8.05
N LYS A 265 30.00 -13.43 -7.61
CA LYS A 265 30.37 -13.60 -6.19
C LYS A 265 31.33 -12.51 -5.72
N LYS A 266 32.34 -12.18 -6.51
CA LYS A 266 33.34 -11.15 -6.19
C LYS A 266 32.73 -9.75 -6.16
N ALA A 267 31.80 -9.45 -7.07
CA ALA A 267 31.07 -8.18 -7.11
C ALA A 267 30.12 -8.02 -5.91
N ASP A 268 29.36 -9.06 -5.55
CA ASP A 268 28.49 -9.07 -4.38
C ASP A 268 29.30 -8.92 -3.07
N GLN A 269 30.45 -9.59 -2.98
CA GLN A 269 31.38 -9.44 -1.85
C GLN A 269 31.94 -8.01 -1.75
N ALA A 270 32.37 -7.42 -2.87
CA ALA A 270 32.87 -6.06 -2.91
C ALA A 270 31.81 -5.03 -2.53
N LEU A 271 30.58 -5.17 -3.04
CA LEU A 271 29.45 -4.31 -2.68
C LEU A 271 29.11 -4.42 -1.19
N SER A 272 29.05 -5.66 -0.68
CA SER A 272 28.76 -5.91 0.74
C SER A 272 29.84 -5.32 1.63
N ALA A 273 31.12 -5.48 1.27
CA ALA A 273 32.25 -4.89 1.99
C ALA A 273 32.19 -3.35 1.97
N ALA A 274 31.86 -2.75 0.82
CA ALA A 274 31.69 -1.31 0.70
C ALA A 274 30.54 -0.78 1.58
N LEU A 275 29.39 -1.46 1.60
CA LEU A 275 28.26 -1.09 2.45
C LEU A 275 28.56 -1.23 3.94
N VAL A 276 29.27 -2.29 4.34
CA VAL A 276 29.75 -2.44 5.72
C VAL A 276 30.72 -1.32 6.07
N LYS A 277 31.65 -0.96 5.17
CA LYS A 277 32.58 0.16 5.36
C LYS A 277 31.85 1.49 5.49
N ILE A 278 30.81 1.74 4.70
CA ILE A 278 29.96 2.94 4.82
C ILE A 278 29.26 2.93 6.18
N LYS A 279 28.63 1.81 6.57
CA LYS A 279 27.95 1.68 7.86
C LYS A 279 28.90 1.90 9.04
N THR A 280 30.11 1.34 9.01
CA THR A 280 31.11 1.52 10.09
C THR A 280 31.68 2.94 10.10
N SER A 281 31.86 3.57 8.94
CA SER A 281 32.31 4.97 8.85
C SER A 281 31.24 5.93 9.38
N LEU A 282 29.96 5.68 9.08
CA LEU A 282 28.83 6.41 9.64
C LEU A 282 28.72 6.22 11.16
N LYS A 283 29.04 5.01 11.68
CA LYS A 283 29.13 4.76 13.13
C LYS A 283 30.27 5.53 13.81
N LYS A 284 31.45 5.62 13.17
CA LYS A 284 32.62 6.30 13.72
C LYS A 284 32.48 7.82 13.72
N ASN A 285 31.77 8.36 12.74
CA ASN A 285 31.57 9.80 12.58
C ASN A 285 30.15 10.22 12.99
N ARG A 286 29.61 9.65 14.09
CA ARG A 286 28.24 9.93 14.56
C ARG A 286 28.00 11.42 14.80
N ASP A 287 29.03 12.07 15.32
CA ASP A 287 29.06 13.46 15.78
C ASP A 287 28.96 14.44 14.61
N ILE A 288 29.51 14.07 13.45
CA ILE A 288 29.51 14.89 12.23
C ILE A 288 28.14 14.88 11.55
N PHE A 289 27.42 13.77 11.63
CA PHE A 289 26.21 13.56 10.83
C PHE A 289 24.89 13.78 11.58
N LEU A 290 24.91 14.25 12.84
CA LEU A 290 23.70 14.44 13.67
C LEU A 290 22.76 13.21 13.67
N LEU A 291 23.33 11.99 13.56
CA LEU A 291 22.58 10.74 13.34
C LEU A 291 22.10 10.08 14.65
N ASN A 292 22.09 10.81 15.76
CA ASN A 292 21.79 10.24 17.08
C ASN A 292 20.38 9.63 17.17
N ASP A 293 19.45 10.04 16.30
CA ASP A 293 18.06 9.60 16.29
C ASP A 293 17.75 8.50 15.26
N LEU A 294 18.75 7.94 14.59
CA LEU A 294 18.53 6.88 13.59
C LEU A 294 18.56 5.47 14.21
N PRO A 295 17.56 4.61 13.95
CA PRO A 295 17.47 3.24 14.48
C PRO A 295 18.54 2.29 13.90
N LEU A 296 19.51 2.79 13.13
CA LEU A 296 20.63 2.01 12.60
C LEU A 296 21.67 1.63 13.68
N PHE A 297 21.60 2.26 14.86
CA PHE A 297 22.67 2.26 15.87
C PHE A 297 22.31 1.56 17.19
N ASP A 298 21.06 1.11 17.36
CA ASP A 298 20.52 0.62 18.63
C ASP A 298 20.46 -0.91 18.81
N GLN A 299 21.31 -1.70 18.14
CA GLN A 299 21.41 -3.13 18.50
C GLN A 299 22.84 -3.59 18.82
N GLU A 300 22.90 -4.19 20.01
CA GLU A 300 24.02 -4.65 20.85
C GLU A 300 25.19 -5.31 20.12
N GLN A 301 26.39 -5.11 20.67
CA GLN A 301 27.68 -5.58 20.17
C GLN A 301 27.72 -7.09 19.90
N GLU A 302 26.99 -7.92 20.65
CA GLU A 302 27.01 -9.38 20.52
C GLU A 302 26.45 -9.91 19.19
N LYS A 303 25.58 -9.18 18.49
CA LYS A 303 25.05 -9.62 17.18
C LYS A 303 26.01 -9.35 16.01
N ASN A 304 27.04 -8.52 16.20
CA ASN A 304 27.90 -8.08 15.11
C ASN A 304 29.06 -9.05 14.83
N ASP A 305 29.58 -9.75 15.84
CA ASP A 305 30.61 -10.77 15.63
C ASP A 305 30.04 -11.99 14.91
N ALA A 306 28.81 -12.41 15.28
CA ALA A 306 28.07 -13.44 14.54
C ALA A 306 27.72 -13.04 13.10
N LEU A 307 27.53 -11.74 12.81
CA LEU A 307 27.29 -11.24 11.46
C LEU A 307 28.59 -11.18 10.64
N ALA A 308 29.72 -10.84 11.25
CA ALA A 308 31.03 -10.84 10.59
C ALA A 308 31.51 -12.26 10.26
N GLU A 309 31.26 -13.23 11.16
CA GLU A 309 31.59 -14.64 10.95
C GLU A 309 30.67 -15.30 9.90
N ALA A 310 29.37 -14.97 9.91
CA ALA A 310 28.42 -15.40 8.86
C ALA A 310 28.72 -14.80 7.47
N VAL A 311 29.31 -13.59 7.42
CA VAL A 311 29.74 -12.93 6.18
C VAL A 311 31.02 -13.56 5.62
N GLY A 312 31.92 -14.07 6.46
CA GLY A 312 33.11 -14.83 6.03
C GLY A 312 32.78 -16.20 5.44
N ALA A 313 31.75 -16.88 5.96
CA ALA A 313 31.40 -18.24 5.55
C ALA A 313 30.48 -18.32 4.31
N GLY A 314 29.96 -17.21 3.79
CA GLY A 314 29.05 -17.23 2.63
C GLY A 314 27.71 -17.95 2.88
N VAL A 315 27.32 -18.14 4.14
CA VAL A 315 26.09 -18.81 4.53
C VAL A 315 25.10 -17.79 5.10
N PHE A 316 24.19 -17.31 4.26
CA PHE A 316 22.89 -16.82 4.75
C PHE A 316 21.82 -17.85 4.41
N THR A 317 21.87 -18.98 5.11
CA THR A 317 20.75 -19.92 5.24
C THR A 317 20.56 -20.26 6.71
N GLN A 318 19.36 -19.94 7.21
CA GLN A 318 18.68 -20.54 8.37
C GLN A 318 19.44 -20.57 9.72
N ARG A 319 18.99 -19.72 10.65
CA ARG A 319 18.43 -20.14 11.95
C ARG A 319 18.10 -18.92 12.82
N LEU A 320 16.81 -18.59 12.90
CA LEU A 320 16.21 -18.08 14.15
C LEU A 320 14.85 -18.76 14.30
N THR A 321 14.89 -20.06 14.56
CA THR A 321 13.82 -20.75 15.30
C THR A 321 14.35 -21.09 16.68
N LYS A 322 13.62 -20.63 17.70
CA LYS A 322 13.51 -21.09 19.11
C LYS A 322 13.27 -19.86 19.99
N LYS A 323 12.49 -19.88 21.07
CA LYS A 323 11.56 -20.84 21.70
C LYS A 323 10.89 -19.99 22.81
N LYS A 324 9.62 -20.23 23.12
CA LYS A 324 9.00 -19.75 24.36
C LYS A 324 9.80 -20.23 25.57
N GLY A 325 10.00 -19.38 26.58
CA GLY A 325 10.34 -19.80 27.94
C GLY A 325 11.28 -18.85 28.69
N ALA A 326 10.72 -18.22 29.72
CA ALA A 326 11.37 -17.66 30.91
C ALA A 326 12.29 -16.42 30.76
N LEU A 327 11.74 -15.25 31.10
CA LEU A 327 12.33 -14.38 32.13
C LEU A 327 11.23 -13.49 32.72
N ALA A 328 10.84 -13.87 33.93
CA ALA A 328 10.06 -13.04 34.83
C ALA A 328 10.99 -12.06 35.57
N LYS A 329 10.41 -10.91 35.94
CA LYS A 329 10.84 -9.93 36.97
C LYS A 329 11.97 -8.97 36.63
N ALA A 330 11.58 -7.73 36.34
CA ALA A 330 12.03 -6.45 36.92
C ALA A 330 11.36 -5.34 36.09
N GLY A 331 10.80 -4.24 36.56
CA GLY A 331 10.71 -3.55 37.84
C GLY A 331 9.90 -2.27 37.57
N LYS A 332 9.34 -1.67 38.61
CA LYS A 332 8.32 -0.62 38.61
C LYS A 332 8.64 0.62 37.75
N LEU A 333 7.58 1.18 37.14
CA LEU A 333 7.48 2.59 36.74
C LEU A 333 7.68 3.53 37.94
N PRO A 334 8.25 4.72 37.73
CA PRO A 334 7.88 5.93 38.47
C PRO A 334 7.01 6.85 37.60
N GLY A 335 5.97 7.39 38.23
CA GLY A 335 4.96 8.23 37.62
C GLY A 335 5.36 9.70 37.39
N GLU A 336 4.46 10.34 36.65
CA GLU A 336 4.17 11.77 36.55
C GLU A 336 5.31 12.77 36.38
N ILE A 337 5.47 13.25 35.13
CA ILE A 337 5.74 14.68 34.87
C ILE A 337 4.85 15.19 33.72
N SER A 338 3.84 15.96 34.14
CA SER A 338 3.33 17.19 33.51
C SER A 338 2.83 17.20 32.05
N ARG A 339 1.50 17.19 31.95
CA ARG A 339 0.64 18.13 31.19
C ARG A 339 1.37 19.15 30.30
N ARG A 340 1.19 19.03 28.98
CA ARG A 340 0.89 20.13 28.03
C ARG A 340 0.11 19.54 26.85
N LEU A 341 -1.16 19.93 26.73
CA LEU A 341 -2.01 19.62 25.56
C LEU A 341 -1.38 20.20 24.28
N PRO A 342 -1.09 19.41 23.24
CA PRO A 342 -0.85 19.97 21.92
C PRO A 342 -2.18 20.19 21.21
N LYS A 343 -2.27 21.34 20.55
CA LYS A 343 -3.43 21.82 19.79
C LYS A 343 -3.85 20.80 18.72
N LEU A 344 -5.17 20.64 18.56
CA LEU A 344 -5.84 19.88 17.52
C LEU A 344 -5.31 20.27 16.11
N THR A 345 -4.50 19.41 15.51
CA THR A 345 -4.13 19.52 14.10
C THR A 345 -4.96 18.51 13.30
N ARG A 346 -5.90 19.02 12.51
CA ARG A 346 -6.71 18.25 11.56
C ARG A 346 -5.89 17.99 10.31
N ASN A 347 -5.69 16.72 10.00
CA ASN A 347 -4.90 16.29 8.86
C ASN A 347 -5.82 15.97 7.67
N ARG A 348 -5.54 16.58 6.51
CA ARG A 348 -6.36 16.53 5.29
C ARG A 348 -5.65 15.65 4.24
N VAL A 349 -6.29 14.57 3.80
CA VAL A 349 -5.87 13.86 2.59
C VAL A 349 -6.58 14.50 1.41
N LYS A 350 -5.82 15.18 0.56
CA LYS A 350 -6.34 15.75 -0.69
C LYS A 350 -5.86 14.93 -1.87
N THR A 351 -6.77 14.56 -2.76
CA THR A 351 -6.46 14.00 -4.06
C THR A 351 -6.69 15.10 -5.09
N ILE A 352 -5.61 15.66 -5.64
CA ILE A 352 -5.68 16.69 -6.67
C ILE A 352 -5.36 16.02 -8.01
N LEU A 353 -6.37 15.90 -8.86
CA LEU A 353 -6.28 15.64 -10.28
C LEU A 353 -5.87 16.95 -10.95
N LYS A 354 -4.61 17.06 -11.35
CA LYS A 354 -4.11 18.24 -12.05
C LYS A 354 -4.43 18.13 -13.54
N ASP A 355 -5.08 19.14 -14.09
CA ASP A 355 -5.25 19.33 -15.53
C ASP A 355 -4.13 20.27 -15.99
N GLN A 356 -3.23 19.84 -16.87
CA GLN A 356 -2.13 20.70 -17.35
C GLN A 356 -2.60 21.76 -18.38
N LYS A 357 -3.91 21.98 -18.55
CA LYS A 357 -4.45 23.00 -19.45
C LYS A 357 -5.32 24.07 -18.80
N ARG A 358 -5.25 24.29 -17.48
CA ARG A 358 -5.85 25.46 -16.82
C ARG A 358 -5.21 25.80 -15.48
#